data_AF-A0A349VLF3-F1
#
_entry.id   AF-A0A349VLF3-F1
#
_cell.length_a   1.000
_cell.length_b   1.000
_cell.length_c   1.000
_cell.angle_alpha   90.00
_cell.angle_beta   90.00
_cell.angle_gamma   90.00
#
_symmetry.space_group_name_H-M   'P 1'
#
loop_
_entity.id
_entity.type
_entity.pdbx_description
1 polymer ?
#
loop_
_entity_poly.entity_id
_entity_poly.type
_entity_poly.pdbx_seq_one_letter_code
_entity_poly.pdbx_strand_id
1 'polypeptide(L)'
;PLFATLVGCRKNGEGVLGVIFIPALDELAYAAVGQGAWYEQSGRGRVPAHVSTQTSLSDSLLCSSDFRDFRRRPSTLDSEMAGKKVRDDIEDACRIVRTWGDGYGYLLVA
;
A
#
# COMPACT_ATOMS: atom_id res chain seq x y z
N PRO A 1 1.95 -15.03 -8.80
CA PRO A 1 2.04 -14.15 -10.00
C PRO A 1 1.89 -12.65 -9.70
N LEU A 2 1.43 -12.25 -8.51
CA LEU A 2 1.32 -10.85 -8.12
C LEU A 2 2.70 -10.29 -7.76
N PHE A 3 3.30 -9.56 -8.69
CA PHE A 3 4.47 -8.71 -8.47
C PHE A 3 4.22 -7.35 -9.12
N ALA A 4 4.94 -6.35 -8.66
CA ALA A 4 4.83 -4.99 -9.18
C ALA A 4 6.14 -4.56 -9.86
N THR A 5 6.02 -3.88 -11.00
CA THR A 5 7.09 -3.01 -11.51
C THR A 5 6.85 -1.61 -10.97
N LEU A 6 7.84 -1.07 -10.25
CA LEU A 6 7.77 0.24 -9.63
C LEU A 6 8.72 1.21 -10.35
N VAL A 7 8.20 2.35 -10.79
CA VAL A 7 9.01 3.45 -11.34
C VAL A 7 8.73 4.69 -10.52
N GLY A 8 9.77 5.30 -9.97
CA GLY A 8 9.69 6.55 -9.22
C GLY A 8 10.70 7.55 -9.74
N CYS A 9 10.26 8.78 -10.00
CA CYS A 9 11.14 9.90 -10.30
C CYS A 9 11.20 10.84 -9.10
N ARG A 10 12.40 11.30 -8.75
CA ARG A 10 12.61 12.25 -7.66
C ARG A 10 13.36 13.48 -8.16
N LYS A 11 12.98 14.66 -7.68
CA LYS A 11 13.69 15.92 -7.89
C LYS A 11 14.00 16.52 -6.53
N ASN A 12 15.28 16.81 -6.28
CA ASN A 12 15.74 17.39 -5.00
C ASN A 12 15.28 16.61 -3.76
N GLY A 13 15.19 15.27 -3.87
CA GLY A 13 14.71 14.40 -2.78
C GLY A 13 13.20 14.19 -2.72
N GLU A 14 12.40 14.96 -3.44
CA GLU A 14 10.94 14.83 -3.47
C GLU A 14 10.47 13.94 -4.62
N GLY A 15 9.47 13.08 -4.39
CA GLY A 15 8.84 12.27 -5.44
C GLY A 15 7.99 13.14 -6.36
N VAL A 16 8.30 13.16 -7.66
CA VAL A 16 7.60 13.98 -8.66
C VAL A 16 6.69 13.16 -9.58
N LEU A 17 6.97 11.86 -9.71
CA LEU A 17 6.21 10.90 -10.50
C LEU A 17 6.34 9.50 -9.90
N GLY A 18 5.27 8.71 -9.95
CA GLY A 18 5.25 7.32 -9.50
C GLY A 18 4.38 6.45 -10.41
N VAL A 19 4.79 5.20 -10.60
CA VAL A 19 4.06 4.16 -11.35
C VAL A 19 4.13 2.85 -10.59
N ILE A 20 2.99 2.19 -10.43
CA ILE A 20 2.83 0.81 -9.99
C ILE A 20 2.16 0.05 -11.13
N PHE A 21 2.86 -0.91 -11.73
CA PHE A 21 2.29 -1.79 -12.74
C PHE A 21 2.25 -3.23 -12.22
N ILE A 22 1.11 -3.90 -12.31
CA ILE A 22 0.88 -5.29 -11.92
C ILE A 22 0.65 -6.12 -13.19
N PRO A 23 1.70 -6.71 -13.79
CA PRO A 23 1.59 -7.29 -15.13
C PRO A 23 0.61 -8.45 -15.23
N ALA A 24 0.50 -9.24 -14.17
CA ALA A 24 -0.39 -10.40 -14.14
C ALA A 24 -1.89 -10.03 -14.13
N LEU A 25 -2.22 -8.79 -13.72
CA LEU A 25 -3.60 -8.27 -13.71
C LEU A 25 -3.84 -7.21 -14.79
N ASP A 26 -2.78 -6.83 -15.50
CA ASP A 26 -2.74 -5.68 -16.41
C ASP A 26 -3.35 -4.42 -15.76
N GLU A 27 -2.94 -4.18 -14.51
CA GLU A 27 -3.37 -3.03 -13.71
C GLU A 27 -2.23 -2.03 -13.54
N LEU A 28 -2.54 -0.75 -13.70
CA LEU A 28 -1.60 0.34 -13.65
C LEU A 28 -2.14 1.47 -12.76
N ALA A 29 -1.39 1.85 -11.74
CA ALA A 29 -1.62 3.08 -10.99
C ALA A 29 -0.45 4.03 -11.24
N TYR A 30 -0.72 5.28 -11.59
CA TYR A 30 0.32 6.27 -11.82
C TYR A 30 -0.09 7.68 -11.42
N ALA A 31 0.88 8.49 -11.03
CA ALA A 31 0.65 9.85 -10.57
C ALA A 31 1.85 10.76 -10.89
N ALA A 32 1.58 12.05 -11.01
CA ALA A 32 2.60 13.08 -11.05
C ALA A 32 2.13 14.31 -10.26
N VAL A 33 3.08 15.05 -9.67
CA VAL A 33 2.77 16.23 -8.86
C VAL A 33 1.96 17.24 -9.67
N GLY A 34 0.79 17.63 -9.14
CA GLY A 34 -0.14 18.55 -9.80
C GLY A 34 -0.99 17.96 -10.92
N GLN A 35 -0.88 16.66 -11.22
CA GLN A 35 -1.60 15.98 -12.30
C GLN A 35 -2.63 14.93 -11.82
N GLY A 36 -2.77 14.79 -10.49
CA GLY A 36 -3.61 13.75 -9.88
C GLY A 36 -2.99 12.36 -9.93
N ALA A 37 -3.78 11.37 -9.50
CA ALA A 37 -3.47 9.94 -9.57
C ALA A 37 -4.52 9.24 -10.43
N TRP A 38 -4.10 8.23 -11.18
CA TRP A 38 -4.91 7.55 -12.18
C TRP A 38 -4.73 6.04 -12.07
N TYR A 39 -5.83 5.34 -12.34
CA TYR A 39 -5.89 3.89 -12.43
C TYR A 39 -6.34 3.46 -13.83
N GLU A 40 -5.69 2.44 -14.37
CA GLU A 40 -6.03 1.82 -15.65
C GLU A 40 -5.97 0.29 -15.52
N GLN A 41 -6.88 -0.39 -16.22
CA GLN A 41 -6.88 -1.85 -16.34
C GLN A 41 -7.32 -2.23 -17.76
N SER A 42 -6.73 -3.30 -18.32
CA SER A 42 -7.05 -3.80 -19.66
C SER A 42 -8.54 -3.79 -19.99
N GLY A 43 -8.89 -3.25 -21.16
CA GLY A 43 -10.27 -3.20 -21.65
C GLY A 43 -11.16 -2.20 -20.92
N ARG A 44 -10.62 -1.37 -20.02
CA ARG A 44 -11.33 -0.27 -19.34
C ARG A 44 -10.66 1.06 -19.67
N GLY A 45 -11.45 2.14 -19.64
CA GLY A 45 -10.88 3.50 -19.70
C GLY A 45 -10.17 3.83 -18.38
N ARG A 46 -9.14 4.69 -18.45
CA ARG A 46 -8.51 5.22 -17.24
C ARG A 46 -9.53 5.98 -16.38
N VAL A 47 -9.40 5.87 -15.07
CA VAL A 47 -10.21 6.59 -14.08
C VAL A 47 -9.30 7.31 -13.08
N PRO A 48 -9.75 8.41 -12.47
CA PRO A 48 -9.06 8.99 -11.32
C PRO A 48 -8.96 7.96 -10.18
N ALA A 49 -7.78 7.85 -9.57
CA ALA A 49 -7.57 7.07 -8.36
C ALA A 49 -7.93 7.92 -7.13
N HIS A 50 -8.69 7.35 -6.21
CA HIS A 50 -9.17 8.02 -5.00
C HIS A 50 -9.18 7.06 -3.82
N VAL A 51 -8.54 7.49 -2.73
CA VAL A 51 -8.62 6.81 -1.45
C VAL A 51 -10.05 6.82 -0.89
N SER A 52 -10.38 5.83 -0.06
CA SER A 52 -11.66 5.82 0.66
C SER A 52 -11.81 7.02 1.59
N THR A 53 -13.05 7.42 1.87
CA THR A 53 -13.37 8.41 2.91
C THR A 53 -13.56 7.78 4.30
N GLN A 54 -13.16 6.52 4.48
CA GLN A 54 -13.33 5.80 5.74
C GLN A 54 -12.48 6.43 6.83
N THR A 55 -13.10 6.72 7.97
CA THR A 55 -12.43 7.36 9.12
C THR A 55 -12.37 6.45 10.35
N SER A 56 -13.08 5.31 10.34
CA SER A 56 -13.04 4.33 11.42
C SER A 56 -12.21 3.10 11.06
N LEU A 57 -11.33 2.69 11.97
CA LEU A 57 -10.59 1.43 11.85
C LEU A 57 -11.55 0.24 11.84
N SER A 58 -12.61 0.26 12.65
CA SER A 58 -13.56 -0.85 12.79
C SER A 58 -14.30 -1.18 11.49
N ASP A 59 -14.28 -0.27 10.52
CA ASP A 59 -14.87 -0.44 9.19
C ASP A 59 -13.83 -0.48 8.06
N SER A 60 -12.54 -0.43 8.41
CA SER A 60 -11.41 -0.43 7.48
C SER A 60 -10.87 -1.83 7.22
N LEU A 61 -10.18 -1.97 6.08
CA LEU A 61 -9.35 -3.13 5.78
C LEU A 61 -7.88 -2.76 5.97
N LEU A 62 -7.13 -3.56 6.73
CA LEU A 62 -5.68 -3.49 6.80
C LEU A 62 -5.06 -4.48 5.81
N CYS A 63 -4.10 -4.01 5.02
CA CYS A 63 -3.29 -4.84 4.14
C CYS A 63 -1.83 -4.84 4.59
N SER A 64 -1.19 -6.00 4.60
CA SER A 64 0.24 -6.14 4.95
C SER A 64 0.92 -7.20 4.07
N SER A 65 2.26 -7.19 4.00
CA SER A 65 3.01 -8.25 3.29
C SER A 65 3.08 -9.54 4.09
N ASP A 66 3.20 -9.45 5.42
CA ASP A 66 3.37 -10.59 6.30
C ASP A 66 2.81 -10.31 7.70
N PHE A 67 2.61 -11.34 8.52
CA PHE A 67 2.15 -11.22 9.92
C PHE A 67 3.26 -11.42 10.98
N ARG A 68 4.51 -11.62 10.54
CA ARG A 68 5.58 -12.20 11.37
C ARG A 68 6.70 -11.23 11.68
N ASP A 69 7.05 -10.35 10.76
CA ASP A 69 8.31 -9.62 10.80
C ASP A 69 8.28 -8.53 11.87
N PHE A 70 7.11 -7.96 12.16
CA PHE A 70 6.92 -7.07 13.31
C PHE A 70 7.16 -7.76 14.66
N ARG A 71 7.00 -9.09 14.74
CA ARG A 71 7.28 -9.88 15.95
C ARG A 71 8.75 -10.31 16.07
N ARG A 72 9.52 -10.13 15.00
CA ARG A 72 10.92 -10.58 14.87
C ARG A 72 11.89 -9.41 14.73
N ARG A 73 11.42 -8.18 14.94
CA ARG A 73 12.29 -7.00 14.86
C ARG A 73 13.43 -7.13 15.88
N PRO A 74 14.68 -6.85 15.47
CA PRO A 74 15.81 -6.85 16.40
C PRO A 74 15.56 -5.89 17.56
N SER A 75 15.98 -6.26 18.77
CA SER A 75 15.84 -5.41 19.96
C SER A 75 16.61 -4.09 19.86
N THR A 76 17.58 -3.98 18.95
CA THR A 76 18.26 -2.72 18.62
C THR A 76 17.35 -1.72 17.89
N LEU A 77 16.29 -2.20 17.24
CA LEU A 77 15.29 -1.39 16.54
C LEU A 77 13.94 -1.36 17.27
N ASP A 78 13.71 -2.31 18.19
CA ASP A 78 12.45 -2.45 18.94
C ASP A 78 12.69 -3.09 20.32
N SER A 79 13.29 -2.34 21.24
CA SER A 79 13.77 -2.84 22.54
C SER A 79 12.65 -3.38 23.44
N GLU A 80 11.43 -2.91 23.26
CA GLU A 80 10.26 -3.27 24.09
C GLU A 80 9.21 -4.08 23.32
N MET A 81 9.53 -4.54 22.09
CA MET A 81 8.57 -5.20 21.21
C MET A 81 7.33 -4.31 20.92
N ALA A 82 7.50 -2.99 20.97
CA ALA A 82 6.46 -2.00 20.73
C ALA A 82 5.89 -2.15 19.32
N GLY A 83 6.72 -2.54 18.34
CA GLY A 83 6.29 -2.81 16.98
C GLY A 83 5.28 -3.97 16.90
N LYS A 84 5.47 -5.04 17.67
CA LYS A 84 4.48 -6.12 17.78
C LYS A 84 3.18 -5.61 18.40
N LYS A 85 3.27 -4.91 19.53
CA LYS A 85 2.07 -4.46 20.24
C LYS A 85 1.22 -3.55 19.36
N VAL A 86 1.84 -2.56 18.73
CA VAL A 86 1.15 -1.62 17.82
C VAL A 86 0.53 -2.36 16.63
N ARG A 87 1.23 -3.37 16.07
CA ARG A 87 0.71 -4.21 14.99
C ARG A 87 -0.56 -4.95 15.43
N ASP A 88 -0.50 -5.67 16.55
CA ASP A 88 -1.63 -6.46 17.06
C ASP A 88 -2.82 -5.50 17.38
N ASP A 89 -2.57 -4.36 18.02
CA ASP A 89 -3.62 -3.37 18.35
C ASP A 89 -4.34 -2.84 17.09
N ILE A 90 -3.62 -2.57 15.99
CA ILE A 90 -4.21 -2.08 14.73
C ILE A 90 -4.94 -3.19 13.98
N GLU A 91 -4.40 -4.41 13.99
CA GLU A 91 -5.07 -5.58 13.38
C GLU A 91 -6.41 -5.87 14.05
N ASP A 92 -6.45 -5.84 15.39
CA ASP A 92 -7.68 -6.06 16.17
C ASP A 92 -8.70 -4.93 16.02
N ALA A 93 -8.24 -3.70 15.78
CA ALA A 93 -9.11 -2.55 15.54
C ALA A 93 -9.72 -2.55 14.12
N CYS A 94 -9.16 -3.29 13.17
CA CYS A 94 -9.61 -3.30 11.78
C CYS A 94 -10.72 -4.32 11.52
N ARG A 95 -11.67 -3.99 10.63
CA ARG A 95 -12.74 -4.91 10.24
C ARG A 95 -12.20 -6.22 9.65
N ILE A 96 -11.21 -6.08 8.78
CA ILE A 96 -10.63 -7.17 8.00
C ILE A 96 -9.13 -6.93 7.89
N VAL A 97 -8.34 -7.99 8.04
CA VAL A 97 -6.90 -7.99 7.76
C VAL A 97 -6.62 -8.95 6.60
N ARG A 98 -5.79 -8.53 5.63
CA ARG A 98 -5.40 -9.31 4.44
C ARG A 98 -3.93 -9.18 4.11
N THR A 99 -3.42 -10.15 3.34
CA THR A 99 -2.03 -10.16 2.84
C THR A 99 -1.95 -10.08 1.33
N TRP A 100 -2.15 -8.88 0.78
CA TRP A 100 -1.91 -8.53 -0.62
C TRP A 100 -0.82 -7.46 -0.70
N GLY A 101 0.22 -7.58 0.14
CA GLY A 101 1.21 -6.53 0.38
C GLY A 101 2.10 -6.17 -0.81
N ASP A 102 3.23 -5.53 -0.49
CA ASP A 102 4.15 -4.96 -1.47
C ASP A 102 3.42 -3.98 -2.42
N GLY A 103 3.89 -3.83 -3.66
CA GLY A 103 3.33 -2.84 -4.60
C GLY A 103 1.83 -2.98 -4.85
N TYR A 104 1.27 -4.19 -4.80
CA TYR A 104 -0.16 -4.41 -5.03
C TYR A 104 -1.01 -3.87 -3.86
N GLY A 105 -0.54 -3.99 -2.63
CA GLY A 105 -1.24 -3.47 -1.46
C GLY A 105 -1.38 -1.95 -1.51
N TYR A 106 -0.35 -1.25 -2.00
CA TYR A 106 -0.40 0.20 -2.22
C TYR A 106 -1.29 0.58 -3.40
N LEU A 107 -1.34 -0.22 -4.47
CA LEU A 107 -2.27 -0.01 -5.58
C LEU A 107 -3.73 -0.10 -5.11
N LEU A 108 -4.07 -1.06 -4.24
CA LEU A 108 -5.43 -1.21 -3.69
C LEU A 108 -5.87 -0.05 -2.79
N VAL A 109 -4.93 0.71 -2.23
CA VAL A 109 -5.21 1.89 -1.39
C VAL A 109 -5.45 3.13 -2.25
N ALA A 110 -4.75 3.25 -3.39
CA ALA A 110 -4.74 4.42 -4.26
C ALA A 110 -6.08 4.62 -5.00
#